data_AF-A0A949UM92-F1
#
_entry.id   AF-A0A949UM92-F1
#
_cell.length_a   1.000
_cell.length_b   1.000
_cell.length_c   1.000
_cell.angle_alpha   90.00
_cell.angle_beta   90.00
_cell.angle_gamma   90.00
#
_symmetry.space_group_name_H-M   'P 1'
#
loop_
_entity.id
_entity.type
_entity.pdbx_description
1 polymer ?
#
loop_
_entity_poly.entity_id
_entity_poly.type
_entity_poly.pdbx_seq_one_letter_code
_entity_poly.pdbx_strand_id
1 'polypeptide(L)'
;MEITTVADDLVVLHDDLQVTRHAGLEPDTDYTFNGVTARTLPRPSGALLCRFATVNDVHFGETEAGKIDDHTEGPIRRAKPGDDPYPEVMNRAAAAEIATIDPIAVVVKGDLSQDGADQEWAAFESCYRAPFGDRLHVVRGNHESYRYQSEYSGDSWIELPGIAVALLDTAIPGQTTGQITPAQIEWLDDMIASTITPVVVMGHHQQWVVGEGQNRKDDYFGLHPDGSDSLDELAVRRQSIVAYTSGHTHRHRVRAMTQSKIPSIEVGCTKDFPGTWAEYRVFEGGLMQVVHRMSSPAALSWSESCRGLYRDFGIDYEKYALGTLPERCFNIPWR
;
A
#
# COMPACT_ATOMS: atom_id res chain seq x y z
N MET A 1 5.19 -3.46 -23.28
CA MET A 1 6.22 -3.64 -22.26
C MET A 1 6.34 -2.40 -21.38
N GLU A 2 6.08 -2.57 -20.08
CA GLU A 2 5.97 -1.53 -19.06
C GLU A 2 7.04 -1.78 -17.97
N ILE A 3 7.77 -0.74 -17.55
CA ILE A 3 8.61 -0.84 -16.35
C ILE A 3 7.72 -0.66 -15.12
N THR A 4 7.54 -1.72 -14.37
CA THR A 4 6.64 -1.73 -13.21
C THR A 4 7.39 -1.46 -11.91
N THR A 5 8.63 -1.92 -11.82
CA THR A 5 9.45 -1.89 -10.59
C THR A 5 10.88 -1.44 -10.89
N VAL A 6 11.40 -0.52 -10.08
CA VAL A 6 12.82 -0.12 -10.08
C VAL A 6 13.31 0.01 -8.64
N ALA A 7 14.44 -0.61 -8.32
CA ALA A 7 15.18 -0.41 -7.08
C ALA A 7 16.61 0.04 -7.36
N ASP A 8 17.47 0.08 -6.35
CA ASP A 8 18.90 0.34 -6.53
C ASP A 8 19.63 -0.77 -7.30
N ASP A 9 19.11 -1.99 -7.27
CA ASP A 9 19.75 -3.18 -7.84
C ASP A 9 18.84 -4.02 -8.74
N LEU A 10 17.64 -3.52 -9.05
CA LEU A 10 16.57 -4.28 -9.68
C LEU A 10 15.78 -3.43 -10.69
N VAL A 11 15.49 -4.01 -11.84
CA VAL A 11 14.44 -3.53 -12.76
C VAL A 11 13.55 -4.71 -13.16
N VAL A 12 12.23 -4.51 -13.11
CA VAL A 12 11.23 -5.50 -13.56
C VAL A 12 10.38 -4.89 -14.67
N LEU A 13 10.26 -5.62 -15.77
CA LEU A 13 9.43 -5.28 -16.91
C LEU A 13 8.33 -6.31 -17.07
N HIS A 14 7.12 -5.83 -17.37
CA HIS A 14 5.97 -6.66 -17.71
C HIS A 14 5.54 -6.37 -19.14
N ASP A 15 5.28 -7.42 -19.91
CA ASP A 15 4.71 -7.35 -21.26
C ASP A 15 3.53 -8.32 -21.29
N ASP A 16 2.33 -7.79 -21.05
CA ASP A 16 1.13 -8.56 -20.72
C ASP A 16 1.41 -9.56 -19.58
N LEU A 17 1.43 -10.86 -19.91
CA LEU A 17 1.65 -11.96 -18.95
C LEU A 17 3.13 -12.38 -18.84
N GLN A 18 4.02 -11.77 -19.62
CA GLN A 18 5.45 -12.05 -19.58
C GLN A 18 6.14 -11.09 -18.61
N VAL A 19 7.02 -11.63 -17.79
CA VAL A 19 7.85 -10.86 -16.85
C VAL A 19 9.33 -11.07 -17.18
N THR A 20 10.09 -9.97 -17.21
CA THR A 20 11.56 -10.01 -17.27
C THR A 20 12.13 -9.29 -16.06
N ARG A 21 13.02 -9.97 -15.34
CA ARG A 21 13.65 -9.46 -14.11
C ARG A 21 15.16 -9.31 -14.32
N HIS A 22 15.67 -8.12 -14.07
CA HIS A 22 17.10 -7.80 -14.10
C HIS A 22 17.56 -7.41 -12.71
N ALA A 23 18.28 -8.29 -12.03
CA ALA A 23 18.79 -8.08 -10.66
C ALA A 23 20.33 -7.97 -10.66
N GLY A 24 20.89 -7.44 -9.57
CA GLY A 24 22.34 -7.21 -9.46
C GLY A 24 22.82 -6.07 -10.35
N LEU A 25 21.93 -5.12 -10.64
CA LEU A 25 22.27 -3.91 -11.38
C LEU A 25 23.05 -2.94 -10.50
N GLU A 26 23.84 -2.08 -11.12
CA GLU A 26 24.52 -0.99 -10.42
C GLU A 26 23.50 0.11 -10.06
N PRO A 27 23.57 0.69 -8.85
CA PRO A 27 22.73 1.83 -8.47
C PRO A 27 22.98 3.07 -9.34
N ASP A 28 21.99 3.95 -9.40
CA ASP A 28 22.05 5.24 -10.11
C ASP A 28 22.56 5.16 -11.57
N THR A 29 22.22 4.08 -12.27
CA THR A 29 22.76 3.74 -13.59
C THR A 29 21.64 3.56 -14.60
N ASP A 30 21.81 4.13 -15.80
CA ASP A 30 20.87 3.99 -16.91
C ASP A 30 21.08 2.63 -17.62
N TYR A 31 20.00 1.90 -17.81
CA TYR A 31 19.95 0.63 -18.54
C TYR A 31 18.87 0.67 -19.63
N THR A 32 19.13 -0.01 -20.74
CA THR A 32 18.16 -0.18 -21.83
C THR A 32 17.81 -1.65 -21.99
N PHE A 33 16.53 -1.99 -21.81
CA PHE A 33 15.97 -3.33 -21.96
C PHE A 33 14.96 -3.33 -23.10
N ASN A 34 15.24 -4.08 -24.18
CA ASN A 34 14.40 -4.17 -25.38
C ASN A 34 13.85 -2.81 -25.87
N GLY A 35 14.69 -1.76 -25.86
CA GLY A 35 14.34 -0.42 -26.32
C GLY A 35 13.68 0.50 -25.28
N VAL A 36 13.41 0.02 -24.07
CA VAL A 36 12.89 0.82 -22.95
C VAL A 36 14.01 1.15 -21.98
N THR A 37 14.15 2.42 -21.59
CA THR A 37 15.20 2.88 -20.67
C THR A 37 14.66 3.01 -19.25
N ALA A 38 15.43 2.52 -18.28
CA ALA A 38 15.20 2.73 -16.85
C ALA A 38 16.52 3.15 -16.18
N ARG A 39 16.45 4.07 -15.22
CA ARG A 39 17.56 4.35 -14.31
C ARG A 39 17.30 3.66 -12.99
N THR A 40 18.23 2.83 -12.50
CA THR A 40 18.16 2.29 -11.14
C THR A 40 18.17 3.43 -10.12
N LEU A 41 17.53 3.23 -8.96
CA LEU A 41 17.52 4.25 -7.92
C LEU A 41 18.94 4.42 -7.34
N PRO A 42 19.34 5.64 -6.91
CA PRO A 42 20.54 5.76 -6.09
C PRO A 42 20.33 4.99 -4.79
N ARG A 43 21.33 4.23 -4.36
CA ARG A 43 21.28 3.55 -3.07
C ARG A 43 21.38 4.60 -1.95
N PRO A 44 20.45 4.64 -0.98
CA PRO A 44 20.61 5.49 0.20
C PRO A 44 21.94 5.21 0.90
N SER A 45 22.51 6.21 1.56
CA SER A 45 23.83 6.07 2.18
C SER A 45 23.81 5.09 3.37
N GLY A 46 24.98 4.49 3.62
CA GLY A 46 25.19 3.57 4.73
C GLY A 46 24.70 2.15 4.49
N ALA A 47 24.70 1.34 5.54
CA ALA A 47 24.31 -0.07 5.48
C ALA A 47 22.79 -0.25 5.32
N LEU A 48 22.38 -1.32 4.64
CA LEU A 48 21.01 -1.83 4.70
C LEU A 48 20.78 -2.44 6.09
N LEU A 49 19.82 -1.90 6.84
CA LEU A 49 19.50 -2.29 8.21
C LEU A 49 18.41 -3.37 8.25
N CYS A 50 17.35 -3.20 7.48
CA CYS A 50 16.30 -4.22 7.35
C CYS A 50 15.45 -4.05 6.09
N ARG A 51 14.62 -5.07 5.82
CA ARG A 51 13.53 -5.02 4.83
C ARG A 51 12.21 -5.35 5.49
N PHE A 52 11.17 -4.59 5.21
CA PHE A 52 9.80 -4.95 5.56
C PHE A 52 8.90 -4.77 4.34
N ALA A 53 7.72 -5.38 4.36
CA ALA A 53 6.78 -5.35 3.24
C ALA A 53 5.40 -4.88 3.69
N THR A 54 4.61 -4.37 2.74
CA THR A 54 3.21 -4.05 2.98
C THR A 54 2.30 -4.52 1.87
N VAL A 55 1.10 -4.91 2.25
CA VAL A 55 -0.07 -5.11 1.37
C VAL A 55 -1.24 -4.26 1.89
N ASN A 56 -2.29 -4.13 1.10
CA ASN A 56 -3.53 -3.44 1.44
C ASN A 56 -4.62 -3.81 0.44
N ASP A 57 -5.88 -3.62 0.83
CA ASP A 57 -7.03 -3.88 -0.02
C ASP A 57 -6.96 -5.34 -0.54
N VAL A 58 -6.90 -6.27 0.41
CA VAL A 58 -6.73 -7.71 0.15
C VAL A 58 -8.07 -8.43 -0.04
N HIS A 59 -9.16 -7.89 0.52
CA HIS A 59 -10.56 -8.22 0.23
C HIS A 59 -10.91 -9.71 0.15
N PHE A 60 -10.49 -10.52 1.13
CA PHE A 60 -10.92 -11.92 1.19
C PHE A 60 -12.46 -12.01 1.21
N GLY A 61 -13.03 -12.84 0.34
CA GLY A 61 -14.48 -12.99 0.17
C GLY A 61 -15.11 -12.18 -0.96
N GLU A 62 -14.40 -11.23 -1.56
CA GLU A 62 -14.95 -10.47 -2.68
C GLU A 62 -15.16 -11.34 -3.93
N THR A 63 -16.32 -11.20 -4.58
CA THR A 63 -16.72 -12.02 -5.73
C THR A 63 -16.86 -11.22 -7.03
N GLU A 64 -16.93 -9.89 -6.94
CA GLU A 64 -17.19 -8.97 -8.05
C GLU A 64 -16.19 -7.81 -8.04
N ALA A 65 -15.10 -7.91 -8.80
CA ALA A 65 -14.15 -6.81 -8.94
C ALA A 65 -14.68 -5.75 -9.91
N GLY A 66 -14.56 -4.48 -9.53
CA GLY A 66 -14.98 -3.33 -10.34
C GLY A 66 -16.43 -2.90 -10.17
N LYS A 67 -17.10 -3.36 -9.11
CA LYS A 67 -18.44 -2.92 -8.75
C LYS A 67 -18.37 -1.60 -7.96
N ILE A 68 -19.13 -0.60 -8.38
CA ILE A 68 -19.30 0.67 -7.65
C ILE A 68 -20.72 0.67 -7.08
N ASP A 69 -20.86 0.72 -5.76
CA ASP A 69 -22.15 0.70 -5.07
C ASP A 69 -23.08 -0.42 -5.60
N ASP A 70 -24.34 -0.09 -5.87
CA ASP A 70 -25.33 -0.98 -6.48
C ASP A 70 -25.36 -0.90 -8.01
N HIS A 71 -24.40 -0.22 -8.64
CA HIS A 71 -24.36 -0.14 -10.11
C HIS A 71 -24.07 -1.52 -10.72
N THR A 72 -24.91 -1.89 -11.69
CA THR A 72 -24.73 -3.11 -12.50
C THR A 72 -23.90 -2.86 -13.76
N GLU A 73 -23.51 -1.61 -13.99
CA GLU A 73 -22.63 -1.18 -15.09
C GLU A 73 -21.20 -1.63 -14.82
N GLY A 74 -20.39 -1.76 -15.88
CA GLY A 74 -19.17 -2.55 -15.83
C GLY A 74 -17.90 -1.81 -16.26
N PRO A 75 -16.88 -2.57 -16.70
CA PRO A 75 -16.82 -4.04 -16.73
C PRO A 75 -16.60 -4.61 -15.32
N ILE A 76 -17.48 -5.51 -14.89
CA ILE A 76 -17.33 -6.27 -13.65
C ILE A 76 -16.59 -7.59 -13.96
N ARG A 77 -15.57 -7.92 -13.17
CA ARG A 77 -14.84 -9.19 -13.26
C ARG A 77 -15.21 -10.14 -12.14
N ARG A 78 -15.20 -11.43 -12.45
CA ARG A 78 -15.48 -12.53 -11.52
C ARG A 78 -14.53 -13.68 -11.85
N ALA A 79 -14.14 -14.45 -10.83
CA ALA A 79 -13.52 -15.75 -11.07
C ALA A 79 -14.49 -16.64 -11.88
N LYS A 80 -13.96 -17.51 -12.75
CA LYS A 80 -14.83 -18.43 -13.50
C LYS A 80 -15.40 -19.49 -12.54
N PRO A 81 -16.57 -20.07 -12.85
CA PRO A 81 -17.07 -21.19 -12.06
C PRO A 81 -16.05 -22.32 -11.95
N GLY A 82 -15.64 -22.66 -10.73
CA GLY A 82 -14.66 -23.71 -10.44
C GLY A 82 -13.21 -23.24 -10.35
N ASP A 83 -12.90 -21.99 -10.71
CA ASP A 83 -11.61 -21.37 -10.39
C ASP A 83 -11.58 -20.96 -8.91
N ASP A 84 -10.38 -20.87 -8.34
CA ASP A 84 -10.18 -20.27 -7.01
C ASP A 84 -10.68 -18.81 -7.01
N PRO A 85 -11.20 -18.31 -5.87
CA PRO A 85 -11.59 -16.92 -5.80
C PRO A 85 -10.35 -16.02 -5.92
N TYR A 86 -10.53 -14.90 -6.62
CA TYR A 86 -9.40 -14.08 -7.04
C TYR A 86 -8.67 -13.38 -5.87
N PRO A 87 -9.32 -13.01 -4.74
CA PRO A 87 -8.57 -12.49 -3.60
C PRO A 87 -7.54 -13.52 -3.12
N GLU A 88 -7.89 -14.80 -3.01
CA GLU A 88 -6.93 -15.84 -2.60
C GLU A 88 -5.83 -16.05 -3.66
N VAL A 89 -6.15 -15.99 -4.96
CA VAL A 89 -5.14 -16.09 -6.03
C VAL A 89 -4.10 -14.98 -5.90
N MET A 90 -4.56 -13.74 -5.76
CA MET A 90 -3.68 -12.57 -5.68
C MET A 90 -2.89 -12.56 -4.38
N ASN A 91 -3.53 -12.76 -3.24
CA ASN A 91 -2.86 -12.69 -1.95
C ASN A 91 -1.86 -13.83 -1.73
N ARG A 92 -2.11 -15.04 -2.26
CA ARG A 92 -1.09 -16.11 -2.23
C ARG A 92 0.14 -15.76 -3.07
N ALA A 93 -0.04 -15.09 -4.22
CA ALA A 93 1.07 -14.62 -5.02
C ALA A 93 1.88 -13.54 -4.28
N ALA A 94 1.20 -12.56 -3.68
CA ALA A 94 1.84 -11.53 -2.86
C ALA A 94 2.62 -12.16 -1.69
N ALA A 95 1.99 -13.02 -0.90
CA ALA A 95 2.63 -13.68 0.24
C ALA A 95 3.85 -14.52 -0.17
N ALA A 96 3.75 -15.27 -1.28
CA ALA A 96 4.87 -16.07 -1.78
C ALA A 96 6.04 -15.20 -2.25
N GLU A 97 5.77 -14.10 -2.96
CA GLU A 97 6.81 -13.17 -3.41
C GLU A 97 7.45 -12.40 -2.26
N ILE A 98 6.65 -11.89 -1.32
CA ILE A 98 7.11 -11.23 -0.10
C ILE A 98 8.02 -12.17 0.71
N ALA A 99 7.68 -13.46 0.83
CA ALA A 99 8.52 -14.42 1.55
C ALA A 99 9.94 -14.55 0.94
N THR A 100 10.11 -14.27 -0.35
CA THR A 100 11.43 -14.37 -1.02
C THR A 100 12.42 -13.29 -0.62
N ILE A 101 11.95 -12.17 -0.06
CA ILE A 101 12.83 -11.09 0.43
C ILE A 101 13.13 -11.21 1.93
N ASP A 102 12.67 -12.28 2.59
CA ASP A 102 12.80 -12.54 4.02
C ASP A 102 12.57 -11.29 4.90
N PRO A 103 11.37 -10.70 4.84
CA PRO A 103 11.13 -9.43 5.50
C PRO A 103 11.08 -9.62 7.01
N ILE A 104 11.59 -8.67 7.77
CA ILE A 104 11.50 -8.71 9.23
C ILE A 104 10.09 -8.41 9.74
N ALA A 105 9.27 -7.75 8.92
CA ALA A 105 7.89 -7.41 9.20
C ALA A 105 7.06 -7.36 7.91
N VAL A 106 5.77 -7.71 8.02
CA VAL A 106 4.76 -7.55 6.96
C VAL A 106 3.60 -6.76 7.54
N VAL A 107 3.23 -5.65 6.93
CA VAL A 107 2.12 -4.80 7.38
C VAL A 107 0.94 -4.86 6.42
N VAL A 108 -0.25 -5.17 6.91
CA VAL A 108 -1.50 -5.11 6.12
C VAL A 108 -2.27 -3.86 6.52
N LYS A 109 -2.45 -2.94 5.56
CA LYS A 109 -3.06 -1.62 5.80
C LYS A 109 -4.54 -1.61 5.42
N GLY A 110 -5.35 -2.44 6.08
CA GLY A 110 -6.81 -2.45 5.97
C GLY A 110 -7.40 -3.10 4.71
N ASP A 111 -8.73 -3.20 4.74
CA ASP A 111 -9.59 -3.90 3.80
C ASP A 111 -9.16 -5.36 3.62
N LEU A 112 -9.25 -6.07 4.74
CA LEU A 112 -8.83 -7.46 4.94
C LEU A 112 -9.84 -8.44 4.35
N SER A 113 -11.11 -8.15 4.59
CA SER A 113 -12.27 -8.97 4.27
C SER A 113 -13.25 -8.16 3.43
N GLN A 114 -14.25 -8.81 2.84
CA GLN A 114 -15.30 -8.10 2.11
C GLN A 114 -16.42 -7.65 3.05
N ASP A 115 -16.89 -8.57 3.90
CA ASP A 115 -17.99 -8.38 4.86
C ASP A 115 -17.61 -8.89 6.28
N GLY A 116 -16.41 -9.44 6.45
CA GLY A 116 -15.88 -9.99 7.68
C GLY A 116 -16.58 -11.26 8.16
N ALA A 117 -16.95 -12.12 7.22
CA ALA A 117 -17.46 -13.45 7.54
C ALA A 117 -16.33 -14.37 8.02
N ASP A 118 -16.65 -15.37 8.85
CA ASP A 118 -15.68 -16.31 9.42
C ASP A 118 -14.76 -16.96 8.37
N GLN A 119 -15.29 -17.31 7.18
CA GLN A 119 -14.47 -17.88 6.12
C GLN A 119 -13.48 -16.87 5.50
N GLU A 120 -13.83 -15.58 5.47
CA GLU A 120 -12.97 -14.52 4.94
C GLU A 120 -11.79 -14.29 5.88
N TRP A 121 -12.07 -14.27 7.19
CA TRP A 121 -11.05 -14.24 8.23
C TRP A 121 -10.15 -15.46 8.19
N ALA A 122 -10.72 -16.67 8.09
CA ALA A 122 -9.94 -17.89 7.99
C ALA A 122 -9.02 -17.89 6.76
N ALA A 123 -9.49 -17.37 5.62
CA ALA A 123 -8.68 -17.23 4.41
C ALA A 123 -7.54 -16.21 4.59
N PHE A 124 -7.82 -15.08 5.22
CA PHE A 124 -6.80 -14.07 5.57
C PHE A 124 -5.71 -14.65 6.49
N GLU A 125 -6.10 -15.28 7.60
CA GLU A 125 -5.16 -15.88 8.55
C GLU A 125 -4.31 -16.98 7.89
N SER A 126 -4.94 -17.84 7.10
CA SER A 126 -4.24 -18.90 6.36
C SER A 126 -3.21 -18.34 5.38
N CYS A 127 -3.55 -17.25 4.67
CA CYS A 127 -2.68 -16.68 3.65
C CYS A 127 -1.52 -15.87 4.23
N TYR A 128 -1.76 -15.08 5.29
CA TYR A 128 -0.75 -14.15 5.81
C TYR A 128 -0.22 -14.56 7.20
N ARG A 129 -1.08 -14.92 8.16
CA ARG A 129 -0.62 -15.25 9.52
C ARG A 129 0.20 -16.52 9.54
N ALA A 130 -0.19 -17.56 8.80
CA ALA A 130 0.55 -18.81 8.78
C ALA A 130 2.01 -18.68 8.29
N PRO A 131 2.33 -17.99 7.17
CA PRO A 131 3.73 -17.84 6.73
C PRO A 131 4.53 -16.77 7.48
N PHE A 132 3.89 -15.74 8.05
CA PHE A 132 4.60 -14.60 8.64
C PHE A 132 4.63 -14.60 10.18
N GLY A 133 3.67 -15.25 10.84
CA GLY A 133 3.60 -15.38 12.29
C GLY A 133 3.60 -14.03 13.00
N ASP A 134 4.49 -13.87 13.96
CA ASP A 134 4.63 -12.65 14.78
C ASP A 134 5.17 -11.44 13.98
N ARG A 135 5.70 -11.66 12.77
CA ARG A 135 6.15 -10.57 11.88
C ARG A 135 4.99 -9.85 11.19
N LEU A 136 3.78 -10.40 11.27
CA LEU A 136 2.61 -9.83 10.60
C LEU A 136 1.89 -8.83 11.51
N HIS A 137 1.83 -7.59 11.06
CA HIS A 137 1.13 -6.49 11.72
C HIS A 137 -0.04 -6.05 10.86
N VAL A 138 -1.19 -5.84 11.46
CA VAL A 138 -2.46 -5.68 10.73
C VAL A 138 -3.24 -4.59 11.39
N VAL A 139 -3.83 -3.74 10.56
CA VAL A 139 -4.89 -2.82 10.96
C VAL A 139 -6.06 -2.99 10.02
N ARG A 140 -7.26 -2.76 10.53
CA ARG A 140 -8.49 -2.80 9.74
C ARG A 140 -8.63 -1.62 8.79
N GLY A 141 -9.44 -1.81 7.76
CA GLY A 141 -9.97 -0.75 6.89
C GLY A 141 -11.46 -0.50 7.14
N ASN A 142 -12.10 0.18 6.20
CA ASN A 142 -13.54 0.45 6.28
C ASN A 142 -14.38 -0.80 6.05
N HIS A 143 -13.92 -1.77 5.26
CA HIS A 143 -14.69 -3.00 4.98
C HIS A 143 -14.98 -3.81 6.25
N GLU A 144 -13.99 -3.92 7.14
CA GLU A 144 -14.17 -4.51 8.48
C GLU A 144 -15.15 -3.68 9.34
N SER A 145 -15.20 -2.38 9.12
CA SER A 145 -15.98 -1.47 9.96
C SER A 145 -17.44 -1.36 9.53
N TYR A 146 -17.81 -1.71 8.29
CA TYR A 146 -19.19 -1.61 7.80
C TYR A 146 -20.20 -2.45 8.59
N ARG A 147 -19.76 -3.59 9.10
CA ARG A 147 -20.59 -4.46 9.96
C ARG A 147 -20.31 -4.25 11.45
N TYR A 148 -19.65 -3.15 11.80
CA TYR A 148 -19.27 -2.81 13.17
C TYR A 148 -18.38 -3.88 13.85
N GLN A 149 -17.56 -4.57 13.06
CA GLN A 149 -16.59 -5.53 13.58
C GLN A 149 -15.38 -4.79 14.17
N SER A 150 -14.62 -5.48 15.01
CA SER A 150 -13.55 -4.88 15.82
C SER A 150 -12.23 -5.65 15.78
N GLU A 151 -12.20 -6.74 15.02
CA GLU A 151 -11.04 -7.49 14.63
C GLU A 151 -10.00 -6.54 14.04
N TYR A 152 -8.76 -6.61 14.55
CA TYR A 152 -7.67 -5.72 14.15
C TYR A 152 -7.93 -4.21 14.34
N SER A 153 -8.82 -3.85 15.26
CA SER A 153 -8.96 -2.46 15.71
C SER A 153 -7.82 -2.04 16.64
N GLY A 154 -7.53 -0.73 16.64
CA GLY A 154 -6.53 -0.11 17.50
C GLY A 154 -5.18 0.11 16.82
N ASP A 155 -4.44 1.05 17.40
CA ASP A 155 -3.14 1.48 16.90
C ASP A 155 -2.02 0.55 17.38
N SER A 156 -0.93 0.49 16.64
CA SER A 156 0.25 -0.31 16.98
C SER A 156 1.54 0.46 16.70
N TRP A 157 2.50 0.33 17.62
CA TRP A 157 3.85 0.81 17.45
C TRP A 157 4.80 -0.37 17.25
N ILE A 158 5.53 -0.36 16.13
CA ILE A 158 6.38 -1.48 15.72
C ILE A 158 7.80 -0.95 15.56
N GLU A 159 8.72 -1.46 16.37
CA GLU A 159 10.13 -1.10 16.29
C GLU A 159 10.88 -2.04 15.36
N LEU A 160 11.58 -1.47 14.38
CA LEU A 160 12.41 -2.17 13.42
C LEU A 160 13.84 -1.60 13.46
N PRO A 161 14.87 -2.32 12.97
CA PRO A 161 16.22 -1.79 12.85
C PRO A 161 16.25 -0.52 11.97
N GLY A 162 16.51 0.63 12.60
CA GLY A 162 16.64 1.92 11.91
C GLY A 162 15.35 2.67 11.59
N ILE A 163 14.18 2.12 11.91
CA ILE A 163 12.88 2.79 11.70
C ILE A 163 11.84 2.29 12.72
N ALA A 164 10.88 3.14 13.09
CA ALA A 164 9.65 2.71 13.75
C ALA A 164 8.45 2.89 12.80
N VAL A 165 7.47 2.01 12.92
CA VAL A 165 6.20 2.09 12.20
C VAL A 165 5.10 2.41 13.20
N ALA A 166 4.40 3.53 13.00
CA ALA A 166 3.17 3.85 13.70
C ALA A 166 1.99 3.44 12.81
N LEU A 167 1.39 2.29 13.09
CA LEU A 167 0.25 1.76 12.35
C LEU A 167 -1.05 2.22 13.02
N LEU A 168 -1.80 3.09 12.37
CA LEU A 168 -3.00 3.73 12.89
C LEU A 168 -4.29 3.08 12.39
N ASP A 169 -5.21 2.83 13.30
CA ASP A 169 -6.59 2.46 12.97
C ASP A 169 -7.37 3.71 12.58
N THR A 170 -7.53 3.87 11.27
CA THR A 170 -8.17 5.05 10.69
C THR A 170 -9.65 4.83 10.41
N ALA A 171 -10.17 3.63 10.66
CA ALA A 171 -11.54 3.28 10.29
C ALA A 171 -12.56 3.84 11.29
N ILE A 172 -13.67 4.33 10.75
CA ILE A 172 -14.82 4.77 11.54
C ILE A 172 -15.90 3.68 11.44
N PRO A 173 -16.40 3.12 12.55
CA PRO A 173 -17.46 2.12 12.52
C PRO A 173 -18.66 2.57 11.67
N GLY A 174 -19.02 1.76 10.68
CA GLY A 174 -20.13 2.01 9.76
C GLY A 174 -19.89 3.05 8.66
N GLN A 175 -18.68 3.58 8.49
CA GLN A 175 -18.39 4.61 7.47
C GLN A 175 -17.24 4.22 6.54
N THR A 176 -17.27 4.76 5.33
CA THR A 176 -16.19 4.65 4.33
C THR A 176 -15.08 5.66 4.58
N THR A 177 -15.42 6.86 5.06
CA THR A 177 -14.45 7.88 5.44
C THR A 177 -13.63 7.42 6.64
N GLY A 178 -12.36 7.82 6.67
CA GLY A 178 -11.47 7.57 7.79
C GLY A 178 -11.25 8.81 8.67
N GLN A 179 -10.69 8.60 9.85
CA GLN A 179 -10.24 9.70 10.72
C GLN A 179 -8.94 9.36 11.44
N ILE A 180 -8.23 10.40 11.86
CA ILE A 180 -7.23 10.32 12.93
C ILE A 180 -7.74 11.22 14.04
N THR A 181 -7.95 10.65 15.21
CA THR A 181 -8.51 11.36 16.36
C THR A 181 -7.44 12.19 17.08
N PRO A 182 -7.84 13.22 17.87
CA PRO A 182 -6.89 13.93 18.72
C PRO A 182 -6.13 13.00 19.68
N ALA A 183 -6.78 11.97 20.22
CA ALA A 183 -6.15 10.99 21.09
C ALA A 183 -5.06 10.17 20.37
N GLN A 184 -5.27 9.83 19.09
CA GLN A 184 -4.24 9.18 18.26
C GLN A 184 -3.06 10.11 17.97
N ILE A 185 -3.31 11.40 17.76
CA ILE A 185 -2.24 12.40 17.59
C ILE A 185 -1.43 12.56 18.87
N GLU A 186 -2.09 12.64 20.03
CA GLU A 186 -1.42 12.69 21.34
C GLU A 186 -0.60 11.43 21.59
N TRP A 187 -1.18 10.25 21.36
CA TRP A 187 -0.47 8.97 21.46
C TRP A 187 0.77 8.92 20.55
N LEU A 188 0.64 9.33 19.29
CA LEU A 188 1.75 9.36 18.35
C LEU A 188 2.84 10.34 18.79
N ASP A 189 2.46 11.52 19.30
CA ASP A 189 3.40 12.51 19.84
C ASP A 189 4.18 11.97 21.04
N ASP A 190 3.50 11.27 21.96
CA ASP A 190 4.10 10.63 23.13
C ASP A 190 5.08 9.51 22.74
N MET A 191 4.69 8.63 21.80
CA MET A 191 5.56 7.57 21.31
C MET A 191 6.82 8.16 20.66
N ILE A 192 6.66 9.19 19.83
CA ILE A 192 7.78 9.89 19.20
C ILE A 192 8.67 10.58 20.23
N ALA A 193 8.13 11.18 21.28
CA ALA A 193 8.91 11.85 22.32
C ALA A 193 9.90 10.90 23.03
N SER A 194 9.66 9.59 22.97
CA SER A 194 10.51 8.55 23.57
C SER A 194 11.61 8.02 22.64
N THR A 195 11.67 8.44 21.38
CA THR A 195 12.61 7.90 20.39
C THR A 195 13.27 8.98 19.52
N ILE A 196 14.46 8.66 19.00
CA ILE A 196 15.14 9.45 17.95
C ILE A 196 15.10 8.74 16.59
N THR A 197 14.50 7.54 16.53
CA THR A 197 14.40 6.74 15.32
C THR A 197 13.41 7.39 14.34
N PRO A 198 13.70 7.42 13.02
CA PRO A 198 12.72 7.82 12.00
C PRO A 198 11.42 7.02 12.14
N VAL A 199 10.30 7.66 11.86
CA VAL A 199 8.95 7.09 12.01
C VAL A 199 8.19 7.19 10.71
N VAL A 200 7.75 6.07 10.18
CA VAL A 200 6.75 6.03 9.11
C VAL A 200 5.38 5.80 9.73
N VAL A 201 4.43 6.68 9.43
CA VAL A 201 3.04 6.51 9.85
C VAL A 201 2.30 5.76 8.75
N MET A 202 1.52 4.76 9.12
CA MET A 202 0.74 3.95 8.19
C MET A 202 -0.71 3.91 8.62
N GLY A 203 -1.63 3.89 7.66
CA GLY A 203 -3.05 3.69 7.93
C GLY A 203 -3.75 3.15 6.68
N HIS A 204 -5.04 2.89 6.78
CA HIS A 204 -5.81 2.46 5.62
C HIS A 204 -6.14 3.63 4.69
N HIS A 205 -6.74 4.71 5.21
CA HIS A 205 -7.28 5.82 4.43
C HIS A 205 -6.21 6.84 4.02
N GLN A 206 -6.22 7.32 2.78
CA GLN A 206 -5.29 8.34 2.29
C GLN A 206 -5.53 9.72 2.92
N GLN A 207 -4.46 10.48 3.11
CA GLN A 207 -4.55 11.86 3.57
C GLN A 207 -5.31 12.76 2.59
N TRP A 208 -6.12 13.65 3.16
CA TRP A 208 -6.54 14.86 2.47
C TRP A 208 -5.35 15.82 2.39
N VAL A 209 -5.03 16.29 1.18
CA VAL A 209 -3.91 17.21 0.94
C VAL A 209 -4.42 18.35 0.09
N VAL A 210 -4.13 19.58 0.49
CA VAL A 210 -4.52 20.80 -0.25
C VAL A 210 -3.92 20.74 -1.66
N GLY A 211 -4.77 20.63 -2.68
CA GLY A 211 -4.38 20.57 -4.09
C GLY A 211 -5.54 20.94 -5.02
N GLU A 212 -5.23 21.12 -6.30
CA GLU A 212 -6.22 21.54 -7.31
C GLU A 212 -7.40 20.57 -7.38
N GLY A 213 -8.62 21.10 -7.19
CA GLY A 213 -9.88 20.36 -7.34
C GLY A 213 -10.39 19.65 -6.09
N GLN A 214 -9.73 19.73 -4.93
CA GLN A 214 -10.24 19.14 -3.69
C GLN A 214 -10.93 20.18 -2.80
N ASN A 215 -12.25 20.03 -2.65
CA ASN A 215 -13.01 20.78 -1.65
C ASN A 215 -12.83 20.09 -0.29
N ARG A 216 -12.52 20.89 0.73
CA ARG A 216 -12.57 20.43 2.13
C ARG A 216 -14.01 20.05 2.47
N LYS A 217 -14.24 18.78 2.77
CA LYS A 217 -15.56 18.26 3.14
C LYS A 217 -15.44 17.20 4.22
N ASP A 218 -16.47 17.11 5.06
CA ASP A 218 -16.57 16.13 6.14
C ASP A 218 -16.71 14.70 5.59
N ASP A 219 -17.29 14.54 4.40
CA ASP A 219 -17.48 13.29 3.67
C ASP A 219 -16.34 12.98 2.68
N TYR A 220 -15.14 13.53 2.92
CA TYR A 220 -13.98 13.20 2.09
C TYR A 220 -13.74 11.68 2.12
N PHE A 221 -13.54 11.08 0.95
CA PHE A 221 -13.40 9.63 0.79
C PHE A 221 -12.26 9.04 1.64
N GLY A 222 -11.17 9.78 1.85
CA GLY A 222 -10.04 9.35 2.68
C GLY A 222 -10.16 9.79 4.14
N LEU A 223 -9.04 10.21 4.73
CA LEU A 223 -9.01 10.79 6.06
C LEU A 223 -9.73 12.13 6.12
N HIS A 224 -10.57 12.32 7.14
CA HIS A 224 -11.18 13.60 7.46
C HIS A 224 -10.12 14.72 7.43
N PRO A 225 -10.41 15.87 6.81
CA PRO A 225 -9.44 16.97 6.67
C PRO A 225 -8.78 17.40 7.98
N ASP A 226 -9.54 17.48 9.09
CA ASP A 226 -8.97 17.82 10.42
C ASP A 226 -7.91 16.81 10.91
N GLY A 227 -8.14 15.51 10.71
CA GLY A 227 -7.16 14.48 11.07
C GLY A 227 -5.92 14.54 10.19
N SER A 228 -6.11 14.88 8.91
CA SER A 228 -5.00 15.09 7.96
C SER A 228 -4.16 16.31 8.36
N ASP A 229 -4.81 17.43 8.65
CA ASP A 229 -4.15 18.67 9.10
C ASP A 229 -3.39 18.43 10.41
N SER A 230 -4.00 17.73 11.38
CA SER A 230 -3.37 17.43 12.68
C SER A 230 -2.11 16.56 12.54
N LEU A 231 -2.14 15.57 11.65
CA LEU A 231 -0.97 14.74 11.36
C LEU A 231 0.14 15.55 10.65
N ASP A 232 -0.22 16.42 9.70
CA ASP A 232 0.74 17.27 8.99
C ASP A 232 1.39 18.29 9.95
N GLU A 233 0.60 18.91 10.82
CA GLU A 233 1.09 19.79 11.88
C GLU A 233 2.01 19.06 12.87
N LEU A 234 1.68 17.82 13.23
CA LEU A 234 2.56 16.99 14.05
C LEU A 234 3.89 16.71 13.32
N ALA A 235 3.85 16.39 12.02
CA ALA A 235 5.05 16.16 11.22
C ALA A 235 5.93 17.42 11.05
N VAL A 236 5.34 18.63 11.12
CA VAL A 236 6.13 19.88 11.24
C VAL A 236 6.88 19.93 12.57
N ARG A 237 6.23 19.57 13.68
CA ARG A 237 6.83 19.59 15.03
C ARG A 237 7.83 18.44 15.25
N ARG A 238 7.57 17.28 14.67
CA ARG A 238 8.33 16.04 14.83
C ARG A 238 8.97 15.62 13.52
N GLN A 239 10.18 16.12 13.28
CA GLN A 239 10.94 15.82 12.06
C GLN A 239 11.35 14.34 11.91
N SER A 240 11.22 13.54 12.98
CA SER A 240 11.35 12.09 12.90
C SER A 240 10.23 11.44 12.07
N ILE A 241 9.06 12.08 11.92
CA ILE A 241 8.04 11.59 10.98
C ILE A 241 8.52 11.83 9.55
N VAL A 242 8.76 10.75 8.81
CA VAL A 242 9.34 10.81 7.47
C VAL A 242 8.33 10.62 6.35
N ALA A 243 7.18 9.98 6.62
CA ALA A 243 6.13 9.75 5.63
C ALA A 243 4.81 9.32 6.28
N TYR A 244 3.71 9.48 5.53
CA TYR A 244 2.45 8.77 5.75
C TYR A 244 2.16 7.86 4.55
N THR A 245 1.81 6.59 4.78
CA THR A 245 1.51 5.62 3.70
C THR A 245 0.18 4.92 3.93
N SER A 246 -0.62 4.76 2.87
CA SER A 246 -1.99 4.27 2.92
C SER A 246 -2.35 3.32 1.77
N GLY A 247 -3.49 2.64 1.91
CA GLY A 247 -4.18 1.89 0.86
C GLY A 247 -5.43 2.63 0.40
N HIS A 248 -6.58 1.93 0.39
CA HIS A 248 -7.96 2.42 0.23
C HIS A 248 -8.33 2.92 -1.17
N THR A 249 -7.44 3.66 -1.82
CA THR A 249 -7.73 4.24 -3.14
C THR A 249 -7.47 3.29 -4.30
N HIS A 250 -6.89 2.13 -4.02
CA HIS A 250 -6.43 1.11 -4.98
C HIS A 250 -5.44 1.63 -6.03
N ARG A 251 -4.86 2.83 -5.84
CA ARG A 251 -3.89 3.41 -6.77
C ARG A 251 -2.55 3.70 -6.12
N HIS A 252 -1.54 3.82 -6.98
CA HIS A 252 -0.28 4.45 -6.60
C HIS A 252 -0.35 5.96 -6.78
N ARG A 253 -0.02 6.70 -5.73
CA ARG A 253 0.10 8.16 -5.79
C ARG A 253 1.03 8.68 -4.71
N VAL A 254 1.84 9.68 -5.03
CA VAL A 254 2.64 10.40 -4.03
C VAL A 254 2.34 11.88 -4.12
N ARG A 255 1.99 12.47 -2.98
CA ARG A 255 1.79 13.91 -2.82
C ARG A 255 2.65 14.39 -1.66
N ALA A 256 3.08 15.63 -1.67
CA ALA A 256 3.69 16.24 -0.49
C ALA A 256 2.58 16.73 0.44
N MET A 257 2.66 16.42 1.74
CA MET A 257 1.80 17.03 2.74
C MET A 257 1.91 18.56 2.69
N THR A 258 0.85 19.25 3.10
CA THR A 258 0.67 20.69 2.84
C THR A 258 1.72 21.54 3.56
N GLN A 259 2.06 21.25 4.82
CA GLN A 259 2.97 22.04 5.65
C GLN A 259 4.35 21.38 5.79
N SER A 260 4.41 20.14 6.28
CA SER A 260 5.64 19.40 6.57
C SER A 260 6.44 18.97 5.33
N LYS A 261 5.77 18.96 4.17
CA LYS A 261 6.30 18.51 2.87
C LYS A 261 6.83 17.08 2.85
N ILE A 262 6.54 16.26 3.87
CA ILE A 262 6.84 14.82 3.80
C ILE A 262 5.90 14.15 2.79
N PRO A 263 6.29 13.02 2.20
CA PRO A 263 5.41 12.29 1.30
C PRO A 263 4.20 11.71 2.03
N SER A 264 3.01 11.97 1.47
CA SER A 264 1.78 11.22 1.64
C SER A 264 1.67 10.24 0.47
N ILE A 265 1.65 8.95 0.77
CA ILE A 265 1.83 7.86 -0.17
C ILE A 265 0.57 7.00 -0.20
N GLU A 266 0.07 6.73 -1.39
CA GLU A 266 -0.99 5.75 -1.64
C GLU A 266 -0.35 4.57 -2.36
N VAL A 267 -0.57 3.35 -1.86
CA VAL A 267 -0.11 2.09 -2.47
C VAL A 267 -1.30 1.37 -3.09
N GLY A 268 -1.19 1.02 -4.37
CA GLY A 268 -2.21 0.27 -5.11
C GLY A 268 -2.57 -1.07 -4.45
N CYS A 269 -3.80 -1.52 -4.71
CA CYS A 269 -4.35 -2.70 -4.06
C CYS A 269 -3.61 -3.98 -4.45
N THR A 270 -3.76 -5.01 -3.60
CA THR A 270 -3.32 -6.36 -3.93
C THR A 270 -4.32 -7.10 -4.81
N LYS A 271 -5.64 -6.89 -4.63
CA LYS A 271 -6.68 -7.76 -5.21
C LYS A 271 -6.91 -7.67 -6.73
N ASP A 272 -6.58 -6.55 -7.39
CA ASP A 272 -6.92 -6.33 -8.81
C ASP A 272 -5.76 -5.68 -9.58
N PHE A 273 -6.00 -4.86 -10.61
CA PHE A 273 -4.93 -4.24 -11.40
C PHE A 273 -4.33 -3.03 -10.67
N PRO A 274 -2.98 -2.88 -10.60
CA PRO A 274 -1.95 -3.69 -11.24
C PRO A 274 -1.58 -4.98 -10.49
N GLY A 275 -2.03 -5.12 -9.24
CA GLY A 275 -1.80 -6.28 -8.40
C GLY A 275 -0.45 -6.18 -7.76
N THR A 276 -0.36 -5.41 -6.66
CA THR A 276 0.92 -5.02 -6.09
C THR A 276 1.06 -5.30 -4.61
N TRP A 277 2.32 -5.33 -4.19
CA TRP A 277 2.77 -5.19 -2.80
C TRP A 277 3.95 -4.21 -2.77
N ALA A 278 4.24 -3.62 -1.62
CA ALA A 278 5.35 -2.67 -1.47
C ALA A 278 6.45 -3.23 -0.57
N GLU A 279 7.69 -3.20 -1.05
CA GLU A 279 8.90 -3.43 -0.28
C GLU A 279 9.44 -2.10 0.27
N TYR A 280 9.96 -2.14 1.49
CA TYR A 280 10.64 -1.04 2.13
C TYR A 280 12.03 -1.48 2.55
N ARG A 281 13.06 -0.84 2.01
CA ARG A 281 14.48 -1.09 2.36
C ARG A 281 14.97 0.05 3.24
N VAL A 282 15.32 -0.27 4.48
CA VAL A 282 15.74 0.72 5.48
C VAL A 282 17.25 0.76 5.50
N PHE A 283 17.82 1.92 5.20
CA PHE A 283 19.26 2.17 5.27
C PHE A 283 19.57 3.17 6.38
N GLU A 284 20.84 3.27 6.78
CA GLU A 284 21.29 4.28 7.75
C GLU A 284 21.01 5.72 7.29
N GLY A 285 20.93 5.97 5.97
CA GLY A 285 20.70 7.30 5.39
C GLY A 285 19.32 7.54 4.75
N GLY A 286 18.44 6.54 4.69
CA GLY A 286 17.10 6.72 4.12
C GLY A 286 16.27 5.45 4.01
N LEU A 287 15.00 5.63 3.64
CA LEU A 287 14.07 4.57 3.27
C LEU A 287 13.93 4.52 1.76
N MET A 288 14.02 3.34 1.16
CA MET A 288 13.61 3.13 -0.23
C MET A 288 12.30 2.39 -0.26
N GLN A 289 11.29 2.96 -0.90
CA GLN A 289 10.05 2.25 -1.24
C GLN A 289 10.18 1.68 -2.65
N VAL A 290 9.83 0.40 -2.80
CA VAL A 290 9.83 -0.33 -4.08
C VAL A 290 8.50 -1.08 -4.19
N VAL A 291 7.58 -0.58 -5.01
CA VAL A 291 6.36 -1.33 -5.34
C VAL A 291 6.69 -2.43 -6.34
N HIS A 292 6.30 -3.66 -6.01
CA HIS A 292 6.40 -4.83 -6.87
C HIS A 292 5.02 -5.16 -7.43
N ARG A 293 4.95 -5.29 -8.76
CA ARG A 293 3.80 -5.91 -9.43
C ARG A 293 3.97 -7.42 -9.40
N MET A 294 2.96 -8.14 -8.91
CA MET A 294 3.00 -9.60 -8.82
C MET A 294 3.21 -10.23 -10.19
N SER A 295 3.98 -11.31 -10.20
CA SER A 295 4.55 -11.90 -11.41
C SER A 295 4.20 -13.37 -11.61
N SER A 296 3.45 -13.99 -10.69
CA SER A 296 2.93 -15.34 -10.93
C SER A 296 1.97 -15.36 -12.13
N PRO A 297 1.96 -16.41 -12.98
CA PRO A 297 1.07 -16.47 -14.14
C PRO A 297 -0.41 -16.31 -13.81
N ALA A 298 -0.86 -16.87 -12.68
CA ALA A 298 -2.24 -16.77 -12.22
C ALA A 298 -2.61 -15.34 -11.80
N ALA A 299 -1.73 -14.68 -11.02
CA ALA A 299 -1.94 -13.29 -10.59
C ALA A 299 -1.90 -12.32 -11.78
N LEU A 300 -0.99 -12.51 -12.74
CA LEU A 300 -0.95 -11.72 -13.96
C LEU A 300 -2.20 -11.93 -14.82
N SER A 301 -2.65 -13.17 -15.00
CA SER A 301 -3.87 -13.45 -15.76
C SER A 301 -5.10 -12.78 -15.14
N TRP A 302 -5.21 -12.76 -13.81
CA TRP A 302 -6.32 -12.08 -13.13
C TRP A 302 -6.19 -10.55 -13.22
N SER A 303 -5.06 -9.99 -12.75
CA SER A 303 -4.85 -8.55 -12.72
C SER A 303 -4.94 -7.90 -14.11
N GLU A 304 -4.38 -8.52 -15.15
CA GLU A 304 -4.54 -8.01 -16.53
C GLU A 304 -6.00 -7.99 -16.99
N SER A 305 -6.81 -8.96 -16.56
CA SER A 305 -8.24 -8.94 -16.87
C SER A 305 -8.96 -7.73 -16.25
N CYS A 306 -8.41 -7.16 -15.17
CA CYS A 306 -8.90 -6.00 -14.44
C CYS A 306 -8.36 -4.65 -14.96
N ARG A 307 -7.48 -4.64 -15.96
CA ARG A 307 -6.88 -3.38 -16.49
C ARG A 307 -7.94 -2.35 -16.92
N GLY A 308 -9.07 -2.81 -17.44
CA GLY A 308 -10.16 -1.97 -17.92
C GLY A 308 -11.33 -1.76 -16.96
N LEU A 309 -11.21 -2.07 -15.66
CA LEU A 309 -12.28 -1.82 -14.69
C LEU A 309 -12.76 -0.36 -14.78
N TYR A 310 -14.05 -0.12 -14.47
CA TYR A 310 -14.68 1.21 -14.46
C TYR A 310 -14.72 2.02 -15.77
N ARG A 311 -14.26 1.47 -16.90
CA ARG A 311 -14.29 2.19 -18.18
C ARG A 311 -15.69 2.59 -18.65
N ASP A 312 -16.74 1.87 -18.25
CA ASP A 312 -18.12 2.24 -18.63
C ASP A 312 -18.59 3.50 -17.87
N PHE A 313 -17.94 3.82 -16.74
CA PHE A 313 -18.09 5.08 -16.02
C PHE A 313 -17.15 6.19 -16.54
N GLY A 314 -16.44 5.94 -17.66
CA GLY A 314 -15.49 6.89 -18.25
C GLY A 314 -14.16 7.02 -17.50
N ILE A 315 -13.86 6.07 -16.60
CA ILE A 315 -12.62 6.07 -15.80
C ILE A 315 -11.57 5.22 -16.51
N ASP A 316 -10.38 5.80 -16.73
CA ASP A 316 -9.19 5.08 -17.16
C ASP A 316 -8.53 4.44 -15.93
N TYR A 317 -9.01 3.25 -15.54
CA TYR A 317 -8.55 2.59 -14.31
C TYR A 317 -7.09 2.15 -14.39
N GLU A 318 -6.62 1.75 -15.56
CA GLU A 318 -5.22 1.43 -15.78
C GLU A 318 -4.32 2.60 -15.37
N LYS A 319 -4.58 3.78 -15.93
CA LYS A 319 -3.82 4.99 -15.60
C LYS A 319 -4.02 5.41 -14.15
N TYR A 320 -5.26 5.30 -13.65
CA TYR A 320 -5.60 5.65 -12.27
C TYR A 320 -4.84 4.79 -11.26
N ALA A 321 -4.88 3.46 -11.41
CA ALA A 321 -4.35 2.50 -10.45
C ALA A 321 -2.83 2.38 -10.54
N LEU A 322 -2.27 2.31 -11.76
CA LEU A 322 -0.84 2.08 -11.96
C LEU A 322 0.03 3.25 -11.46
N GLY A 323 -0.44 4.49 -11.66
CA GLY A 323 0.35 5.70 -11.37
C GLY A 323 1.64 5.78 -12.18
N THR A 324 2.50 6.74 -11.86
CA THR A 324 3.83 6.89 -12.46
C THR A 324 4.89 6.07 -11.73
N LEU A 325 6.01 5.75 -12.40
CA LEU A 325 7.10 5.01 -11.77
C LEU A 325 7.67 5.72 -10.52
N PRO A 326 7.86 7.06 -10.49
CA PRO A 326 8.29 7.77 -9.28
C PRO A 326 7.27 7.80 -8.14
N GLU A 327 6.00 7.46 -8.39
CA GLU A 327 5.00 7.26 -7.33
C GLU A 327 5.03 5.84 -6.75
N ARG A 328 5.69 4.90 -7.46
CA ARG A 328 5.85 3.50 -7.07
C ARG A 328 7.18 3.21 -6.40
N CYS A 329 8.26 3.79 -6.93
CA CYS A 329 9.63 3.46 -6.58
C CYS A 329 10.47 4.72 -6.37
N PHE A 330 10.87 4.99 -5.13
CA PHE A 330 11.61 6.22 -4.77
C PHE A 330 12.30 6.10 -3.41
N ASN A 331 13.21 7.05 -3.14
CA ASN A 331 13.87 7.21 -1.84
C ASN A 331 13.22 8.32 -1.01
N ILE A 332 13.20 8.12 0.30
CA ILE A 332 12.84 9.08 1.33
C ILE A 332 14.11 9.25 2.19
N PRO A 333 14.89 10.32 1.98
CA PRO A 333 16.09 10.55 2.77
C PRO A 333 15.73 10.88 4.22
N TRP A 334 16.58 10.49 5.16
CA TRP A 334 16.48 11.00 6.53
C TRP A 334 16.77 12.50 6.56
N ARG A 335 16.07 13.20 7.46
CA ARG A 335 16.12 14.66 7.58
C ARG A 335 17.16 15.11 8.60
#